data_AF-A8NSH3-F1
#
_entry.id   AF-A8NSH3-F1
#
_cell.length_a   1.000
_cell.length_b   1.000
_cell.length_c   1.000
_cell.angle_alpha   90.00
_cell.angle_beta   90.00
_cell.angle_gamma   90.00
#
_symmetry.space_group_name_H-M   'P 1'
#
loop_
_entity.id
_entity.type
_entity.pdbx_description
1 polymer ?
#
loop_
_entity_poly.entity_id
_entity_poly.type
_entity_poly.pdbx_seq_one_letter_code
_entity_poly.pdbx_strand_id
1 'polypeptide(L)'
;MLYHLFVNNQVKLQNDFKPESVAAIRSSAFNSKGGTTVFNFLSAGENILLHISIRPGENVIVFNSRLKNGAWGPEERIPYAEKFRPPNPSITVIDHGDRFQIRFDYGTSIYYNKRIKENAAAIAYNAENSLFSSPVTVDVHGLLPPLPPA
;
A
#
# COMPACT_ATOMS: atom_id res chain seq x y z
N MET A 1 9.21 -7.32 9.98
CA MET A 1 10.48 -6.69 9.55
C MET A 1 10.18 -5.25 9.30
N LEU A 2 10.92 -4.37 9.95
CA LEU A 2 10.64 -2.94 10.00
C LEU A 2 11.51 -2.18 9.01
N TYR A 3 10.90 -1.26 8.27
CA TYR A 3 11.57 -0.38 7.31
C TYR A 3 11.15 1.07 7.54
N HIS A 4 12.07 2.00 7.28
CA HIS A 4 11.77 3.41 7.10
C HIS A 4 11.77 3.73 5.61
N LEU A 5 10.60 4.09 5.08
CA LEU A 5 10.41 4.38 3.66
C LEU A 5 10.20 5.88 3.49
N PHE A 6 11.20 6.55 2.91
CA PHE A 6 11.16 7.97 2.59
C PHE A 6 10.35 8.23 1.32
N VAL A 7 9.75 9.42 1.22
CA VAL A 7 9.08 9.86 0.00
C VAL A 7 10.05 9.88 -1.18
N ASN A 8 9.57 9.49 -2.35
CA ASN A 8 10.32 9.35 -3.61
C ASN A 8 11.48 8.34 -3.51
N ASN A 9 11.26 7.28 -2.73
CA ASN A 9 12.21 6.20 -2.55
C ASN A 9 11.48 4.84 -2.55
N GLN A 10 12.25 3.76 -2.49
CA GLN A 10 11.77 2.40 -2.32
C GLN A 10 12.63 1.62 -1.33
N VAL A 11 12.02 0.65 -0.66
CA VAL A 11 12.74 -0.31 0.18
C VAL A 11 12.68 -1.67 -0.48
N LYS A 12 13.84 -2.31 -0.62
CA LYS A 12 13.93 -3.73 -0.98
C LYS A 12 13.60 -4.55 0.25
N LEU A 13 12.65 -5.47 0.11
CA LEU A 13 12.26 -6.36 1.18
C LEU A 13 13.34 -7.42 1.38
N GLN A 14 13.57 -7.79 2.64
CA GLN A 14 14.52 -8.86 2.98
C GLN A 14 13.95 -10.22 2.57
N ASN A 15 12.64 -10.38 2.74
CA ASN A 15 11.87 -11.52 2.26
C ASN A 15 10.74 -10.99 1.39
N ASP A 16 10.44 -11.71 0.31
CA ASP A 16 9.33 -11.41 -0.57
C ASP A 16 8.00 -11.29 0.19
N PHE A 17 7.23 -10.26 -0.14
CA PHE A 17 5.82 -10.12 0.21
C PHE A 17 5.01 -11.09 -0.65
N LYS A 18 4.59 -12.18 -0.03
CA LYS A 18 3.98 -13.36 -0.66
C LYS A 18 2.65 -13.70 0.05
N PRO A 19 1.89 -14.72 -0.38
CA PRO A 19 0.66 -15.12 0.31
C PRO A 19 0.86 -15.24 1.82
N GLU A 20 -0.14 -14.79 2.58
CA GLU A 20 -0.15 -14.68 4.05
C GLU A 20 0.78 -13.59 4.63
N SER A 21 1.39 -12.76 3.79
CA SER A 21 2.14 -11.59 4.27
C SER A 21 1.21 -10.41 4.55
N VAL A 22 1.57 -9.64 5.56
CA VAL A 22 0.92 -8.39 5.98
C VAL A 22 1.95 -7.27 5.94
N ALA A 23 1.62 -6.18 5.27
CA ALA A 23 2.41 -4.95 5.23
C ALA A 23 1.59 -3.82 5.87
N ALA A 24 2.05 -3.33 7.01
CA ALA A 24 1.46 -2.21 7.72
C ALA A 24 2.30 -0.95 7.51
N ILE A 25 1.79 -0.01 6.71
CA ILE A 25 2.37 1.30 6.46
C ILE A 25 1.74 2.27 7.46
N ARG A 26 2.56 2.90 8.31
CA ARG A 26 2.13 3.82 9.36
C ARG A 26 2.82 5.16 9.20
N SER A 27 2.04 6.22 9.36
CA SER A 27 2.54 7.59 9.27
C SER A 27 2.50 8.28 10.62
N SER A 28 3.53 9.09 10.90
CA SER A 28 3.58 9.89 12.13
C SER A 28 2.81 11.21 12.00
N ALA A 29 2.39 11.59 10.79
CA ALA A 29 1.64 12.81 10.51
C ALA A 29 0.63 12.61 9.36
N PHE A 30 -0.35 13.51 9.26
CA PHE A 30 -1.25 13.58 8.13
C PHE A 30 -1.42 15.03 7.66
N ASN A 31 -1.02 15.31 6.43
CA ASN A 31 -1.19 16.61 5.79
C ASN A 31 -2.47 16.61 4.98
N SER A 32 -3.58 17.12 5.54
CA SER A 32 -4.87 17.16 4.84
C SER A 32 -4.89 18.04 3.57
N LYS A 33 -3.85 18.86 3.37
CA LYS A 33 -3.62 19.66 2.15
C LYS A 33 -2.61 19.00 1.20
N GLY A 34 -2.21 17.77 1.47
CA GLY A 34 -1.35 16.98 0.60
C GLY A 34 -2.00 16.71 -0.75
N GLY A 35 -1.16 16.54 -1.76
CA GLY A 35 -1.56 16.12 -3.10
C GLY A 35 -1.60 14.61 -3.26
N THR A 36 -1.56 14.16 -4.50
CA THR A 36 -1.55 12.74 -4.83
C THR A 36 -0.38 12.03 -4.17
N THR A 37 -0.69 10.97 -3.42
CA THR A 37 0.31 10.13 -2.76
C THR A 37 0.16 8.69 -3.22
N VAL A 38 1.28 8.06 -3.58
CA VAL A 38 1.32 6.74 -4.20
C VAL A 38 2.17 5.77 -3.38
N PHE A 39 1.62 4.58 -3.13
CA PHE A 39 2.39 3.42 -2.69
C PHE A 39 2.32 2.32 -3.76
N ASN A 40 3.47 1.72 -4.08
CA ASN A 40 3.56 0.62 -5.04
C ASN A 40 4.20 -0.61 -4.39
N PHE A 41 3.63 -1.78 -4.65
CA PHE A 41 4.27 -3.07 -4.40
C PHE A 41 4.85 -3.57 -5.72
N LEU A 42 6.16 -3.76 -5.75
CA LEU A 42 6.95 -4.04 -6.94
C LEU A 42 7.50 -5.47 -6.89
N SER A 43 7.44 -6.20 -8.00
CA SER A 43 8.15 -7.48 -8.12
C SER A 43 9.65 -7.28 -8.34
N ALA A 44 10.41 -8.37 -8.32
CA ALA A 44 11.83 -8.35 -8.67
C ALA A 44 12.09 -7.86 -10.11
N GLY A 45 11.13 -8.06 -11.01
CA GLY A 45 11.16 -7.53 -12.38
C GLY A 45 10.63 -6.09 -12.51
N GLU A 46 10.38 -5.41 -11.39
CA GLU A 46 9.83 -4.05 -11.30
C GLU A 46 8.43 -3.91 -11.93
N ASN A 47 7.67 -5.00 -11.99
CA ASN A 47 6.25 -4.95 -12.28
C ASN A 47 5.51 -4.34 -11.08
N ILE A 48 4.54 -3.47 -11.34
CA ILE A 48 3.68 -2.90 -10.29
C ILE A 48 2.54 -3.89 -10.06
N LEU A 49 2.66 -4.68 -8.99
CA LEU A 49 1.70 -5.70 -8.61
C LEU A 49 0.45 -5.07 -7.99
N LEU A 50 0.65 -4.06 -7.15
CA LEU A 50 -0.39 -3.25 -6.55
C LEU A 50 0.07 -1.79 -6.55
N HIS A 51 -0.70 -0.94 -7.23
CA HIS A 51 -0.63 0.50 -7.16
C HIS A 51 -1.73 1.00 -6.24
N ILE A 52 -1.41 1.82 -5.25
CA ILE A 52 -2.38 2.52 -4.41
C ILE A 52 -2.12 4.02 -4.59
N SER A 53 -2.99 4.70 -5.34
CA SER A 53 -2.90 6.15 -5.58
C SER A 53 -4.04 6.86 -4.88
N ILE A 54 -3.69 7.62 -3.85
CA ILE A 54 -4.62 8.42 -3.05
C ILE A 54 -4.65 9.81 -3.67
N ARG A 55 -5.80 10.22 -4.20
CA ARG A 55 -5.98 11.46 -4.98
C ARG A 55 -7.05 12.34 -4.32
N PRO A 56 -6.69 13.13 -3.28
CA PRO A 56 -7.64 13.98 -2.56
C PRO A 56 -8.37 14.98 -3.46
N GLY A 57 -7.68 15.55 -4.46
CA GLY A 57 -8.25 16.51 -5.41
C GLY A 57 -9.34 15.93 -6.30
N GLU A 58 -9.34 14.62 -6.53
CA GLU A 58 -10.39 13.89 -7.25
C GLU A 58 -11.37 13.19 -6.28
N ASN A 59 -11.15 13.27 -4.96
CA ASN A 59 -11.86 12.54 -3.92
C ASN A 59 -11.91 11.00 -4.14
N VAL A 60 -10.83 10.41 -4.67
CA VAL A 60 -10.73 8.97 -4.95
C VAL A 60 -9.43 8.35 -4.48
N ILE A 61 -9.48 7.04 -4.20
CA ILE A 61 -8.32 6.17 -4.11
C ILE A 61 -8.40 5.18 -5.26
N VAL A 62 -7.32 5.08 -6.02
CA VAL A 62 -7.21 4.27 -7.23
C VAL A 62 -6.28 3.09 -7.01
N PHE A 63 -6.72 1.92 -7.47
CA PHE A 63 -5.96 0.67 -7.47
C PHE A 63 -5.73 0.19 -8.90
N ASN A 64 -4.52 -0.27 -9.18
CA ASN A 64 -4.16 -0.80 -10.49
C ASN A 64 -2.92 -1.68 -10.43
N SER A 65 -2.55 -2.26 -11.56
CA SER A 65 -1.32 -3.02 -11.79
C SER A 65 -0.81 -2.73 -13.20
N ARG A 66 0.50 -2.87 -13.41
CA ARG A 66 1.10 -2.86 -14.75
C ARG A 66 2.42 -3.61 -14.79
N LEU A 67 2.77 -4.13 -15.96
CA LEU A 67 4.13 -4.61 -16.23
C LEU A 67 5.08 -3.40 -16.31
N LYS A 68 6.37 -3.60 -16.01
CA LYS A 68 7.40 -2.53 -15.99
C LYS A 68 7.34 -1.61 -17.22
N ASN A 69 7.20 -2.20 -18.41
CA ASN A 69 7.11 -1.52 -19.70
C ASN A 69 5.73 -1.63 -20.36
N GLY A 70 4.71 -2.03 -19.60
CA GLY A 70 3.34 -2.18 -20.09
C GLY A 70 2.48 -0.96 -19.78
N ALA A 71 1.32 -0.90 -20.45
CA ALA A 71 0.26 0.04 -20.12
C ALA A 71 -0.38 -0.30 -18.76
N TRP A 72 -1.01 0.70 -18.14
CA TRP A 72 -1.88 0.49 -16.99
C TRP A 72 -3.08 -0.38 -17.36
N GLY A 73 -3.48 -1.28 -16.46
CA GLY A 73 -4.76 -1.97 -16.57
C GLY A 73 -5.95 -1.04 -16.29
N PRO A 74 -7.18 -1.57 -16.27
CA PRO A 74 -8.37 -0.80 -15.88
C PRO A 74 -8.30 -0.38 -14.41
N GLU A 75 -8.61 0.87 -14.09
CA GLU A 75 -8.57 1.33 -12.69
C GLU A 75 -9.74 0.77 -11.87
N GLU A 76 -9.47 0.36 -10.64
CA GLU A 76 -10.49 0.15 -9.60
C GLU A 76 -10.46 1.34 -8.65
N ARG A 77 -11.64 1.91 -8.34
CA ARG A 77 -11.74 3.18 -7.60
C ARG A 77 -12.65 3.04 -6.40
N ILE A 78 -12.27 3.67 -5.29
CA ILE A 78 -13.13 3.86 -4.12
C ILE A 78 -13.11 5.34 -3.68
N PRO A 79 -14.09 5.82 -2.90
CA PRO A 79 -14.06 7.16 -2.33
C PRO A 79 -12.88 7.37 -1.37
N TYR A 80 -12.25 8.55 -1.43
CA TYR A 80 -11.20 8.98 -0.49
C TYR A 80 -11.75 9.47 0.85
N ALA A 81 -12.92 10.12 0.84
CA ALA A 81 -13.54 10.69 2.03
C ALA A 81 -13.62 9.67 3.19
N GLU A 82 -13.32 10.15 4.40
CA GLU A 82 -13.42 9.40 5.66
C GLU A 82 -12.50 8.16 5.79
N LYS A 83 -11.54 7.97 4.87
CA LYS A 83 -10.61 6.81 4.90
C LYS A 83 -9.47 6.95 5.90
N PHE A 84 -9.10 8.18 6.28
CA PHE A 84 -7.95 8.44 7.14
C PHE A 84 -8.37 9.26 8.38
N ARG A 85 -8.04 8.78 9.58
CA ARG A 85 -8.14 9.54 10.85
C ARG A 85 -6.79 10.18 11.15
N PRO A 86 -6.69 11.52 11.13
CA PRO A 86 -5.52 12.22 11.64
C PRO A 86 -5.36 11.97 13.15
N PRO A 87 -4.14 12.11 13.71
CA PRO A 87 -2.91 12.52 13.02
C PRO A 87 -2.07 11.36 12.49
N ASN A 88 -2.40 10.10 12.82
CA ASN A 88 -1.56 8.93 12.56
C ASN A 88 -2.26 7.89 11.67
N PRO A 89 -2.42 8.18 10.37
CA PRO A 89 -3.09 7.29 9.45
C PRO A 89 -2.24 6.07 9.12
N SER A 90 -2.92 5.01 8.70
CA SER A 90 -2.34 3.71 8.39
C SER A 90 -2.98 3.07 7.17
N ILE A 91 -2.15 2.32 6.43
CA ILE A 91 -2.56 1.47 5.32
C ILE A 91 -2.07 0.07 5.65
N THR A 92 -2.96 -0.92 5.65
CA THR A 92 -2.59 -2.33 5.79
C THR A 92 -2.93 -3.07 4.52
N VAL A 93 -1.95 -3.78 3.96
CA VAL A 93 -2.12 -4.68 2.82
C VAL A 93 -1.89 -6.12 3.29
N ILE A 94 -2.85 -6.99 3.02
CA ILE A 94 -2.77 -8.42 3.32
C ILE A 94 -2.83 -9.19 2.01
N ASP A 95 -1.87 -10.08 1.79
CA ASP A 95 -1.83 -10.94 0.61
C ASP A 95 -2.57 -12.26 0.87
N HIS A 96 -3.69 -12.50 0.18
CA HIS A 96 -4.47 -13.75 0.25
C HIS A 96 -4.10 -14.75 -0.86
N GLY A 97 -3.05 -14.49 -1.62
CA GLY A 97 -2.62 -15.28 -2.77
C GLY A 97 -3.26 -14.84 -4.08
N ASP A 98 -4.58 -14.91 -4.18
CA ASP A 98 -5.36 -14.52 -5.36
C ASP A 98 -5.70 -13.02 -5.41
N ARG A 99 -5.74 -12.37 -4.25
CA ARG A 99 -6.10 -10.95 -4.10
C ARG A 99 -5.37 -10.28 -2.95
N PHE A 100 -5.27 -8.96 -3.00
CA PHE A 100 -4.86 -8.14 -1.87
C PHE A 100 -6.09 -7.62 -1.13
N GLN A 101 -6.08 -7.71 0.20
CA GLN A 101 -7.02 -6.98 1.04
C GLN A 101 -6.36 -5.68 1.49
N ILE A 102 -6.98 -4.55 1.17
CA ILE A 102 -6.46 -3.23 1.56
C ILE A 102 -7.38 -2.63 2.63
N ARG A 103 -6.78 -2.23 3.74
CA ARG A 103 -7.42 -1.55 4.86
C ARG A 103 -6.82 -0.15 5.03
N PHE A 104 -7.69 0.84 5.19
CA PHE A 104 -7.33 2.18 5.64
C PHE A 104 -7.94 2.36 7.02
N ASP A 105 -7.12 2.64 8.03
CA ASP A 105 -7.49 2.78 9.45
C ASP A 105 -8.61 1.84 9.95
N TYR A 106 -9.88 2.21 9.75
CA TYR A 106 -11.10 1.59 10.31
C TYR A 106 -11.53 0.28 9.70
N GLY A 107 -10.87 -0.17 8.63
CA GLY A 107 -11.11 -1.52 8.15
C GLY A 107 -10.94 -1.71 6.67
N THR A 108 -11.37 -2.89 6.25
CA THR A 108 -11.31 -3.33 4.86
C THR A 108 -12.10 -2.40 3.97
N SER A 109 -11.41 -1.81 3.00
CA SER A 109 -12.05 -0.93 2.02
C SER A 109 -12.18 -1.58 0.65
N ILE A 110 -11.28 -2.51 0.30
CA ILE A 110 -11.34 -3.24 -0.98
C ILE A 110 -10.60 -4.58 -0.88
N TYR A 111 -11.06 -5.53 -1.69
CA TYR A 111 -10.31 -6.73 -2.09
C TYR A 111 -9.93 -6.58 -3.56
N TYR A 112 -8.68 -6.27 -3.84
CA TYR A 112 -8.17 -6.07 -5.20
C TYR A 112 -7.63 -7.39 -5.75
N ASN A 113 -8.28 -7.95 -6.77
CA ASN A 113 -7.85 -9.20 -7.39
C ASN A 113 -6.51 -9.02 -8.10
N LYS A 114 -5.55 -9.93 -7.85
CA LYS A 114 -4.23 -9.82 -8.46
C LYS A 114 -4.30 -10.04 -9.96
N ARG A 115 -3.77 -9.08 -10.71
CA ARG A 115 -3.60 -9.18 -12.17
C ARG A 115 -2.24 -9.75 -12.57
N ILE A 116 -1.25 -9.63 -11.68
CA ILE A 116 0.10 -10.16 -11.82
C ILE A 116 0.36 -11.01 -10.58
N LYS A 117 0.66 -12.30 -10.77
CA LYS A 117 0.74 -13.32 -9.70
C LYS A 117 2.17 -13.54 -9.18
N GLU A 118 3.02 -12.53 -9.30
CA GLU A 118 4.37 -12.53 -8.72
C GLU A 118 4.33 -12.11 -7.25
N ASN A 119 5.43 -12.31 -6.53
CA ASN A 119 5.60 -11.77 -5.18
C ASN A 119 6.22 -10.38 -5.23
N ALA A 120 5.90 -9.52 -4.26
CA ALA A 120 6.54 -8.21 -4.19
C ALA A 120 7.91 -8.33 -3.52
N ALA A 121 8.95 -7.82 -4.17
CA ALA A 121 10.31 -7.75 -3.65
C ALA A 121 10.67 -6.34 -3.13
N ALA A 122 9.84 -5.33 -3.42
CA ALA A 122 10.04 -3.96 -2.95
C ALA A 122 8.73 -3.22 -2.73
N ILE A 123 8.77 -2.18 -1.88
CA ILE A 123 7.68 -1.22 -1.68
C ILE A 123 8.22 0.18 -1.95
N ALA A 124 7.55 0.93 -2.82
CA ALA A 124 7.91 2.30 -3.18
C ALA A 124 6.85 3.31 -2.70
N TYR A 125 7.30 4.51 -2.38
CA TYR A 125 6.48 5.62 -1.91
C TYR A 125 6.82 6.87 -2.72
N ASN A 126 5.83 7.46 -3.39
CA ASN A 126 6.03 8.61 -4.28
C ASN A 126 4.97 9.69 -4.02
N ALA A 127 5.41 10.94 -3.94
CA ALA A 127 4.56 12.13 -3.88
C ALA A 127 5.39 13.40 -4.12
N GLU A 128 4.77 14.43 -4.70
CA GLU A 128 5.36 15.78 -4.74
C GLU A 128 5.13 16.52 -3.41
N ASN A 129 3.87 16.56 -2.96
CA ASN A 129 3.45 17.06 -1.65
C ASN A 129 2.63 15.97 -0.95
N SER A 130 3.25 15.19 -0.08
CA SER A 130 2.62 13.99 0.47
C SER A 130 1.51 14.29 1.48
N LEU A 131 0.53 13.39 1.54
CA LEU A 131 -0.45 13.28 2.62
C LEU A 131 0.15 12.69 3.90
N PHE A 132 1.21 11.88 3.79
CA PHE A 132 1.81 11.15 4.90
C PHE A 132 3.18 11.74 5.28
N SER A 133 3.71 11.32 6.43
CA SER A 133 5.05 11.68 6.87
C SER A 133 6.12 11.15 5.91
N SER A 134 7.31 11.73 5.99
CA SER A 134 8.52 11.18 5.41
C SER A 134 9.58 11.10 6.50
N PRO A 135 10.02 9.89 6.92
CA PRO A 135 9.60 8.59 6.41
C PRO A 135 8.21 8.16 6.90
N VAL A 136 7.62 7.18 6.22
CA VAL A 136 6.62 6.28 6.81
C VAL A 136 7.32 5.04 7.36
N THR A 137 6.72 4.40 8.37
CA THR A 137 7.18 3.11 8.89
C THR A 137 6.44 2.00 8.17
N VAL A 138 7.16 1.02 7.61
CA VAL A 138 6.58 -0.16 6.98
C VAL A 138 6.98 -1.38 7.80
N ASP A 139 6.01 -2.08 8.38
CA ASP A 139 6.24 -3.37 9.03
C ASP A 139 5.67 -4.50 8.18
N VAL A 140 6.53 -5.43 7.78
CA VAL A 140 6.19 -6.61 6.99
C VAL A 140 6.34 -7.88 7.81
N HIS A 141 5.24 -8.59 8.07
CA HIS A 141 5.21 -9.83 8.85
C HIS A 141 4.28 -10.85 8.20
N GLY A 142 4.43 -12.15 8.52
CA GLY A 142 3.41 -13.14 8.17
C GLY A 142 2.16 -12.94 9.05
N LEU A 143 1.02 -13.52 8.67
CA LEU A 143 -0.18 -13.52 9.51
C LEU A 143 0.19 -13.95 10.92
N LEU A 144 -0.12 -13.09 11.90
CA LEU A 144 0.02 -13.45 13.30
C LEU A 144 -0.90 -14.65 13.57
N PRO A 145 -0.43 -15.66 14.31
CA PRO A 145 -1.34 -16.70 14.79
C PRO A 145 -2.48 -16.02 15.57
N PRO A 146 -3.70 -16.58 15.52
CA PRO A 146 -4.80 -16.07 16.32
C PRO A 146 -4.32 -15.96 17.77
N LEU A 147 -4.61 -14.82 18.42
CA LEU A 147 -4.35 -14.70 19.85
C LEU A 147 -5.02 -15.91 20.53
N PRO A 148 -4.32 -16.64 21.40
CA PRO A 148 -4.94 -17.73 22.12
C PRO A 148 -6.18 -17.19 22.86
N PRO A 149 -7.27 -17.98 22.92
CA PRO A 149 -8.46 -17.55 23.64
C PRO A 149 -8.08 -17.16 25.07
N ALA A 150 -8.68 -16.05 25.52
CA ALA A 150 -8.47 -15.49 26.85
C ALA A 150 -8.93 -16.46 27.96
#